data_AF-A0A6B3HHV1-F1
#
_entry.id   AF-A0A6B3HHV1-F1
#
_cell.length_a   1.000
_cell.length_b   1.000
_cell.length_c   1.000
_cell.angle_alpha   90.00
_cell.angle_beta   90.00
_cell.angle_gamma   90.00
#
_symmetry.space_group_name_H-M   'P 1'
#
loop_
_entity.id
_entity.type
_entity.pdbx_description
1 polymer ?
#
loop_
_entity_poly.entity_id
_entity_poly.type
_entity_poly.pdbx_seq_one_letter_code
_entity_poly.pdbx_strand_id
1 'polypeptide(L)'
;VGGAVFWAWDGADPLPSYALAGEVPGPDPRAVLEPDKDGGWQVVSERLTVVVSRTGAVELRTPGGVLLRRELPPRWWEPVGGGAV
;
A
#
# COMPACT_ATOMS: atom_id res chain seq x y z
N VAL A 1 -8.89 -12.92 -12.39
CA VAL A 1 -8.20 -13.13 -11.11
C VAL A 1 -7.53 -11.81 -10.75
N GLY A 2 -8.00 -11.15 -9.70
CA GLY A 2 -7.50 -9.85 -9.25
C GLY A 2 -8.29 -9.43 -8.03
N GLY A 3 -7.73 -9.68 -6.84
CA GLY A 3 -8.38 -9.43 -5.56
C GLY A 3 -8.13 -8.02 -5.05
N ALA A 4 -9.08 -7.48 -4.30
CA ALA A 4 -8.86 -6.33 -3.43
C ALA A 4 -8.20 -6.84 -2.13
N VAL A 5 -7.11 -6.20 -1.71
CA VAL A 5 -6.49 -6.50 -0.41
C VAL A 5 -7.10 -5.55 0.63
N PHE A 6 -7.85 -6.11 1.57
CA PHE A 6 -8.28 -5.40 2.77
C PHE A 6 -7.41 -5.84 3.93
N TRP A 7 -6.88 -4.88 4.68
CA TRP A 7 -6.22 -5.12 5.96
C TRP A 7 -7.25 -4.90 7.07
N ALA A 8 -8.03 -5.94 7.35
CA ALA A 8 -8.89 -5.97 8.52
C ALA A 8 -8.06 -6.43 9.73
N TRP A 9 -8.08 -5.64 10.79
CA TRP A 9 -7.69 -6.15 12.10
C TRP A 9 -8.90 -6.94 12.64
N ASP A 10 -8.68 -7.85 13.57
CA ASP A 10 -9.72 -8.33 14.50
C ASP A 10 -11.02 -8.93 13.93
N GLY A 11 -10.95 -9.70 12.84
CA GLY A 11 -12.08 -10.52 12.38
C GLY A 11 -13.27 -9.71 11.86
N ALA A 12 -13.05 -8.44 11.51
CA ALA A 12 -14.05 -7.61 10.87
C ALA A 12 -14.41 -8.15 9.48
N ASP A 13 -15.71 -8.26 9.21
CA ASP A 13 -16.21 -8.50 7.85
C ASP A 13 -15.72 -7.39 6.90
N PRO A 14 -15.59 -7.67 5.58
CA PRO A 14 -15.16 -6.69 4.59
C PRO A 14 -16.27 -5.65 4.34
N LEU A 15 -16.56 -4.84 5.36
CA LEU A 15 -17.36 -3.65 5.25
C LEU A 15 -16.46 -2.52 4.71
N PRO A 16 -17.01 -1.60 3.90
CA PRO A 16 -16.27 -0.43 3.47
C PRO A 16 -15.70 0.31 4.68
N SER A 17 -14.50 0.89 4.52
CA SER A 17 -14.02 1.88 5.46
C SER A 17 -15.11 2.94 5.69
N TYR A 18 -15.35 3.33 6.95
CA TYR A 18 -16.30 4.39 7.29
C TYR A 18 -15.99 5.74 6.61
N ALA A 19 -14.77 5.89 6.07
CA ALA A 19 -14.35 7.06 5.31
C ALA A 19 -14.87 7.05 3.85
N LEU A 20 -15.37 5.92 3.35
CA LEU A 20 -15.99 5.84 2.03
C LEU A 20 -17.49 6.15 2.15
N ALA A 21 -17.96 7.10 1.35
CA ALA A 21 -19.38 7.36 1.22
C ALA A 21 -20.01 6.27 0.33
N GLY A 22 -20.87 5.43 0.91
CA GLY A 22 -21.64 4.43 0.17
C GLY A 22 -20.92 3.08 -0.02
N GLU A 23 -21.28 2.37 -1.09
CA GLU A 23 -20.77 1.03 -1.38
C GLU A 23 -19.27 1.05 -1.75
N VAL A 24 -18.60 -0.09 -1.52
CA VAL A 24 -17.20 -0.28 -1.92
C VAL A 24 -17.10 -0.11 -3.45
N PRO A 25 -16.27 0.81 -3.96
CA PRO A 25 -16.07 0.95 -5.39
C PRO A 25 -15.42 -0.32 -5.95
N GLY A 26 -15.84 -0.70 -7.16
CA GLY A 26 -15.16 -1.77 -7.88
C GLY A 26 -13.68 -1.44 -8.11
N PRO A 27 -12.80 -2.45 -8.29
CA PRO A 27 -11.40 -2.22 -8.63
C PRO A 27 -11.26 -1.36 -9.89
N ASP A 28 -10.33 -0.39 -9.86
CA ASP A 28 -10.01 0.42 -11.04
C ASP A 28 -9.18 -0.43 -12.03
N PRO A 29 -9.69 -0.77 -13.22
CA PRO A 29 -8.97 -1.62 -14.17
C PRO A 29 -7.71 -0.96 -14.74
N ARG A 30 -7.49 0.34 -14.50
CA ARG A 30 -6.29 1.08 -14.91
C ARG A 30 -5.18 1.01 -13.88
N ALA A 31 -5.47 0.49 -12.68
CA ALA A 31 -4.46 0.24 -11.66
C ALA A 31 -3.84 -1.15 -11.88
N VAL A 32 -2.53 -1.20 -12.08
CA VAL A 32 -1.79 -2.45 -12.31
C VAL A 32 -0.73 -2.65 -11.23
N LEU A 33 -0.55 -3.90 -10.81
CA LEU A 33 0.55 -4.31 -9.94
C LEU A 33 1.70 -4.80 -10.81
N GLU A 34 2.89 -4.22 -10.64
CA GLU A 34 4.08 -4.59 -11.39
C GLU A 34 5.34 -4.60 -10.49
N PRO A 35 6.41 -5.29 -10.89
CA PRO A 35 7.69 -5.23 -10.19
C PRO A 35 8.27 -3.81 -10.21
N ASP A 36 8.83 -3.37 -9.10
CA ASP A 36 9.64 -2.14 -9.05
C ASP A 36 11.10 -2.45 -9.42
N LYS A 37 11.78 -1.45 -10.00
CA LYS A 37 13.17 -1.57 -10.46
C LYS A 37 14.16 -1.92 -9.35
N ASP A 38 13.85 -1.54 -8.11
CA ASP A 38 14.71 -1.76 -6.94
C ASP A 38 14.30 -3.04 -6.20
N GLY A 39 13.63 -3.99 -6.86
CA GLY A 39 13.30 -5.32 -6.34
C GLY A 39 12.11 -5.32 -5.38
N GLY A 40 11.34 -4.23 -5.34
CA GLY A 40 10.04 -4.16 -4.69
C GLY A 40 8.89 -4.46 -5.65
N TRP A 41 7.72 -3.94 -5.33
CA TRP A 41 6.57 -3.91 -6.23
C TRP A 41 5.92 -2.53 -6.21
N GLN A 42 5.17 -2.21 -7.25
CA GLN A 42 4.42 -0.97 -7.33
C GLN A 42 3.02 -1.17 -7.90
N VAL A 43 2.08 -0.39 -7.39
CA VAL A 43 0.77 -0.19 -8.01
C VAL A 43 0.84 1.09 -8.81
N VAL A 44 0.68 0.98 -10.13
CA VAL A 44 0.71 2.11 -11.06
C VAL A 44 -0.71 2.39 -11.51
N SER A 45 -1.10 3.66 -11.47
CA SER A 45 -2.36 4.15 -12.04
C SER A 45 -2.13 5.49 -12.76
N GLU A 46 -3.11 5.94 -13.53
CA GLU A 46 -3.09 7.28 -14.14
C GLU A 46 -3.06 8.43 -13.11
N ARG A 47 -3.40 8.15 -11.85
CA ARG A 47 -3.58 9.17 -10.80
C ARG A 47 -2.41 9.25 -9.83
N LEU A 48 -1.80 8.10 -9.50
CA LEU A 48 -0.67 7.98 -8.57
C LEU A 48 0.03 6.64 -8.73
N THR A 49 1.23 6.57 -8.19
CA THR A 49 1.98 5.32 -8.00
C THR A 49 2.21 5.07 -6.51
N VAL A 50 1.90 3.86 -6.05
CA VAL A 50 2.30 3.36 -4.73
C VAL A 50 3.48 2.42 -4.93
N VAL A 51 4.62 2.70 -4.31
CA VAL A 51 5.79 1.81 -4.35
C VAL A 51 6.00 1.19 -3.00
N VAL A 52 6.20 -0.13 -2.96
CA VAL A 52 6.62 -0.86 -1.79
C VAL A 52 8.00 -1.44 -2.06
N SER A 53 9.00 -0.94 -1.34
CA SER A 53 10.38 -1.37 -1.51
C SER A 53 10.54 -2.84 -1.06
N ARG A 54 11.65 -3.46 -1.49
CA ARG A 54 12.05 -4.79 -1.00
C ARG A 54 12.16 -4.90 0.53
N THR A 55 12.36 -3.77 1.22
CA THR A 55 12.48 -3.70 2.69
C THR A 55 11.18 -3.29 3.37
N GLY A 56 10.10 -3.07 2.63
CA GLY A 56 8.79 -2.71 3.17
C GLY A 56 8.55 -1.22 3.38
N ALA A 57 9.41 -0.33 2.85
CA ALA A 57 9.13 1.10 2.83
C ALA A 57 8.02 1.39 1.81
N VAL A 58 7.12 2.32 2.12
CA VAL A 58 6.00 2.68 1.24
C VAL A 58 6.14 4.12 0.77
N GLU A 59 6.07 4.34 -0.53
CA GLU A 59 6.11 5.66 -1.14
C GLU A 59 4.86 5.93 -1.97
N LEU A 60 4.31 7.14 -1.83
CA LEU A 60 3.27 7.69 -2.70
C LEU A 60 3.93 8.68 -3.65
N ARG A 61 3.75 8.46 -4.96
CA ARG A 61 4.31 9.31 -6.00
C ARG A 61 3.23 9.82 -6.96
N THR A 62 3.44 11.00 -7.54
CA THR A 62 2.63 11.48 -8.67
C THR A 62 2.84 10.58 -9.89
N PRO A 63 1.98 10.67 -10.93
CA PRO A 63 2.19 9.95 -12.18
C PRO A 63 3.54 10.28 -12.85
N GLY A 64 4.09 11.48 -12.61
CA GLY A 64 5.42 11.89 -13.07
C GLY A 64 6.58 11.42 -12.19
N GLY A 65 6.32 10.60 -11.17
CA GLY A 65 7.33 10.04 -10.27
C GLY A 65 7.76 10.94 -9.12
N VAL A 66 7.11 12.09 -8.90
CA VAL A 66 7.45 12.99 -7.79
C VAL A 66 6.96 12.41 -6.47
N LEU A 67 7.84 12.31 -5.47
CA LEU A 67 7.49 11.82 -4.14
C LEU A 67 6.55 12.79 -3.41
N LEU A 68 5.38 12.29 -2.99
CA LEU A 68 4.40 13.02 -2.18
C LEU A 68 4.53 12.70 -0.69
N ARG A 69 4.73 11.41 -0.36
CA ARG A 69 4.87 10.91 1.02
C ARG A 69 5.68 9.63 1.03
N ARG A 70 6.46 9.45 2.10
CA ARG A 70 7.22 8.22 2.36
C ARG A 70 6.99 7.76 3.79
N GLU A 71 6.75 6.47 3.93
CA GLU A 71 6.76 5.75 5.19
C GLU A 71 7.91 4.74 5.17
N LEU A 72 8.68 4.70 6.26
CA LEU A 72 9.73 3.70 6.44
C LEU A 72 9.11 2.34 6.76
N PRO A 73 9.87 1.24 6.58
CA PRO A 73 9.39 -0.08 6.95
C PRO A 73 8.81 -0.07 8.37
N PRO A 74 7.64 -0.68 8.58
CA PRO A 74 7.07 -0.78 9.91
C PRO A 74 8.07 -1.42 10.88
N ARG A 75 8.13 -0.93 12.12
CA ARG A 75 9.04 -1.46 13.16
C ARG A 75 8.26 -2.03 14.35
N TRP A 76 6.97 -2.35 14.18
CA TRP A 76 6.10 -2.77 15.28
C TRP A 76 6.44 -4.15 15.87
N TRP A 77 7.24 -4.96 15.16
CA TRP A 77 7.83 -6.18 15.69
C TRP A 77 9.13 -5.93 16.49
N GLU A 78 9.68 -4.72 16.45
CA GLU A 78 10.90 -4.44 17.20
C GLU A 78 10.61 -4.19 18.67
N PRO A 79 11.48 -4.66 19.57
CA PRO A 79 11.36 -4.35 20.99
C PRO A 79 11.35 -2.84 21.23
N VAL A 80 10.38 -2.36 22.03
CA VAL A 80 10.37 -0.98 22.50
C VAL A 80 11.67 -0.73 23.28
N GLY A 81 12.57 0.09 22.72
CA GLY A 81 13.91 0.36 23.27
C GLY A 81 15.07 -0.08 22.38
N GLY A 82 14.83 -0.77 21.25
CA GLY A 82 15.86 -1.17 20.29
C GLY A 82 16.76 -2.28 20.83
N GLY A 83 16.27 -3.52 20.78
CA GLY A 83 17.05 -4.73 21.06
C GLY A 83 17.44 -5.46 19.78
N ALA A 84 18.47 -6.31 19.84
CA ALA A 84 18.93 -7.09 18.69
C ALA A 84 17.79 -7.98 18.14
N VAL A 85 17.62 -7.92 16.82
CA VAL A 85 16.77 -8.83 16.02
C VAL A 85 17.38 -10.22 15.93
#